data_AF-F0RJY3-F1
#
_entry.id   AF-F0RJY3-F1
#
_cell.length_a   1.000
_cell.length_b   1.000
_cell.length_c   1.000
_cell.angle_alpha   90.00
_cell.angle_beta   90.00
_cell.angle_gamma   90.00
#
_symmetry.space_group_name_H-M   'P 1'
#
loop_
_entity.id
_entity.type
_entity.pdbx_description
1 polymer ?
#
loop_
_entity_poly.entity_id
_entity_poly.type
_entity_poly.pdbx_seq_one_letter_code
_entity_poly.pdbx_strand_id
1 'polypeptide(L)'
;MFPLSDRFTDALNLAVHWHRGQFRKVGPGETERVPYLSHLLGVASVALEFGATEDEAIAALLHDALEDGPDNTGRDADDLRREILERFGPAVTAIVDDATDAAPKAGEEKAPWPERKRAYLAKLPSKPASSLLVSASDKLHNSRNILVDVLARPEAEREAYFDRFKQGQEGTLQYYRLLADTYSAIGEEALGPRPELRELFRELDRTVQALEAACGTEAGAVRQHEVLRV
;
A
#
# COMPACT_ATOMS: atom_id res chain seq x y z
N MET A 1 -6.66 -11.29 20.31
CA MET A 1 -7.29 -11.62 19.01
C MET A 1 -8.77 -11.82 19.26
N PHE A 2 -9.61 -11.07 18.56
CA PHE A 2 -11.07 -11.15 18.61
C PHE A 2 -11.55 -11.97 17.40
N PRO A 3 -12.73 -12.62 17.44
CA PRO A 3 -13.31 -13.21 16.25
C PRO A 3 -13.70 -12.09 15.28
N LEU A 4 -13.37 -12.25 14.00
CA LEU A 4 -13.91 -11.38 12.94
C LEU A 4 -15.43 -11.60 12.85
N SER A 5 -16.18 -10.50 12.87
CA SER A 5 -17.64 -10.53 12.83
C SER A 5 -18.16 -10.45 11.40
N ASP A 6 -19.49 -10.43 11.26
CA ASP A 6 -20.15 -10.22 9.98
C ASP A 6 -19.76 -8.88 9.32
N ARG A 7 -19.31 -7.89 10.10
CA ARG A 7 -18.78 -6.62 9.55
C ARG A 7 -17.58 -6.85 8.62
N PHE A 8 -16.66 -7.74 9.02
CA PHE A 8 -15.52 -8.08 8.17
C PHE A 8 -15.95 -8.87 6.93
N THR A 9 -16.91 -9.79 7.08
CA THR A 9 -17.50 -10.52 5.94
C THR A 9 -18.15 -9.57 4.94
N ASP A 10 -18.89 -8.56 5.42
CA ASP A 10 -19.50 -7.54 4.58
C ASP A 10 -18.47 -6.67 3.86
N ALA A 11 -17.39 -6.29 4.54
CA ALA A 11 -16.28 -5.57 3.94
C ALA A 11 -15.58 -6.39 2.84
N LEU A 12 -15.37 -7.69 3.07
CA LEU A 12 -14.82 -8.60 2.07
C LEU A 12 -15.75 -8.70 0.84
N ASN A 13 -17.06 -8.84 1.04
CA ASN A 13 -18.03 -8.86 -0.05
C ASN A 13 -17.98 -7.56 -0.87
N LEU A 14 -17.82 -6.42 -0.19
CA LEU A 14 -17.71 -5.12 -0.83
C LEU A 14 -16.41 -5.01 -1.65
N ALA A 15 -15.27 -5.42 -1.09
CA ALA A 15 -13.99 -5.48 -1.79
C ALA A 15 -14.04 -6.40 -3.03
N VAL A 16 -14.66 -7.57 -2.91
CA VAL A 16 -14.89 -8.49 -4.04
C VAL A 16 -15.72 -7.84 -5.13
N HIS A 17 -16.75 -7.06 -4.76
CA HIS A 17 -17.62 -6.40 -5.72
C HIS A 17 -16.91 -5.24 -6.42
N TRP A 18 -16.24 -4.37 -5.67
CA TRP A 18 -15.61 -3.14 -6.18
C TRP A 18 -14.32 -3.39 -6.95
N HIS A 19 -13.66 -4.53 -6.74
CA HIS A 19 -12.44 -4.91 -7.48
C HIS A 19 -12.69 -6.12 -8.40
N ARG A 20 -13.95 -6.39 -8.77
CA ARG A 20 -14.31 -7.51 -9.65
C ARG A 20 -13.70 -7.31 -11.03
N GLY A 21 -12.92 -8.29 -11.49
CA GLY A 21 -12.28 -8.26 -12.79
C GLY A 21 -11.02 -7.39 -12.84
N GLN A 22 -10.62 -6.78 -11.71
CA GLN A 22 -9.32 -6.13 -11.60
C GLN A 22 -8.23 -7.16 -11.34
N PHE A 23 -7.07 -6.97 -11.98
CA PHE A 23 -5.89 -7.81 -11.83
C PHE A 23 -4.69 -7.00 -11.37
N ARG A 24 -3.68 -7.71 -10.85
CA ARG A 24 -2.38 -7.13 -10.52
C ARG A 24 -1.66 -6.70 -11.79
N LYS A 25 -1.00 -5.54 -11.71
CA LYS A 25 -0.26 -4.95 -12.82
C LYS A 25 0.90 -5.85 -13.27
N VAL A 26 1.01 -6.01 -14.58
CA VAL A 26 2.10 -6.75 -15.23
C VAL A 26 2.90 -5.86 -16.19
N GLY A 27 4.04 -6.36 -16.67
CA GLY A 27 4.89 -5.64 -17.63
C GLY A 27 4.27 -5.59 -19.03
N PRO A 28 4.78 -4.73 -19.93
CA PRO A 28 4.36 -4.70 -21.33
C PRO A 28 4.48 -6.09 -21.99
N GLY A 29 3.41 -6.54 -22.64
CA GLY A 29 3.38 -7.85 -23.33
C GLY A 29 3.12 -9.06 -22.42
N GLU A 30 2.98 -8.87 -21.10
CA GLU A 30 2.59 -9.92 -20.16
C GLU A 30 1.06 -10.01 -20.02
N THR A 31 0.57 -11.21 -19.71
CA THR A 31 -0.86 -11.43 -19.43
C THR A 31 -1.13 -11.33 -17.93
N GLU A 32 -2.14 -10.56 -17.56
CA GLU A 32 -2.65 -10.49 -16.19
C GLU A 32 -3.22 -11.84 -15.75
N ARG A 33 -2.80 -12.33 -14.58
CA ARG A 33 -3.20 -13.65 -14.06
C ARG A 33 -3.64 -13.65 -12.61
N VAL A 34 -3.22 -12.66 -11.84
CA VAL A 34 -3.44 -12.61 -10.39
C VAL A 34 -4.57 -11.61 -10.10
N PRO A 35 -5.73 -12.04 -9.59
CA PRO A 35 -6.81 -11.13 -9.22
C PRO A 35 -6.35 -10.11 -8.17
N TYR A 36 -6.79 -8.86 -8.30
CA TYR A 36 -6.40 -7.79 -7.37
C TYR A 36 -6.83 -8.07 -5.93
N LEU A 37 -7.92 -8.82 -5.74
CA LEU A 37 -8.40 -9.29 -4.45
C LEU A 37 -7.31 -9.99 -3.61
N SER A 38 -6.35 -10.67 -4.25
CA SER A 38 -5.20 -11.28 -3.55
C SER A 38 -4.40 -10.27 -2.74
N HIS A 39 -4.26 -9.04 -3.25
CA HIS A 39 -3.60 -7.95 -2.55
C HIS A 39 -4.38 -7.51 -1.33
N LEU A 40 -5.68 -7.24 -1.48
CA LEU A 40 -6.54 -6.77 -0.38
C LEU A 40 -6.56 -7.78 0.77
N LEU A 41 -6.69 -9.07 0.43
CA LEU A 41 -6.60 -10.17 1.40
C LEU A 41 -5.22 -10.23 2.07
N GLY A 42 -4.15 -10.06 1.29
CA GLY A 42 -2.77 -10.05 1.80
C GLY A 42 -2.49 -8.89 2.76
N VAL A 43 -2.98 -7.69 2.46
CA VAL A 43 -2.85 -6.51 3.33
C VAL A 43 -3.63 -6.69 4.62
N ALA A 44 -4.87 -7.21 4.54
CA ALA A 44 -5.66 -7.52 5.73
C ALA A 44 -5.01 -8.60 6.61
N SER A 45 -4.43 -9.65 6.00
CA SER A 45 -3.68 -10.68 6.72
C SER A 45 -2.49 -10.09 7.47
N VAL A 46 -1.68 -9.27 6.80
CA VAL A 46 -0.54 -8.59 7.43
C VAL A 46 -1.02 -7.70 8.57
N ALA A 47 -2.03 -6.86 8.37
CA ALA A 47 -2.54 -5.99 9.42
C ALA A 47 -2.99 -6.79 10.66
N LEU A 48 -3.72 -7.89 10.47
CA LEU A 48 -4.18 -8.77 11.56
C LEU A 48 -3.01 -9.42 12.31
N GLU A 49 -1.99 -9.89 11.61
CA GLU A 49 -0.78 -10.47 12.20
C GLU A 49 0.00 -9.45 13.04
N PHE A 50 -0.06 -8.16 12.66
CA PHE A 50 0.61 -7.05 13.34
C PHE A 50 -0.31 -6.24 14.28
N GLY A 51 -1.35 -6.88 14.82
CA GLY A 51 -2.13 -6.32 15.93
C GLY A 51 -3.25 -5.35 15.52
N ALA A 52 -3.81 -5.51 14.32
CA ALA A 52 -5.01 -4.79 13.91
C ALA A 52 -6.22 -5.13 14.80
N THR A 53 -7.02 -4.09 15.04
CA THR A 53 -8.43 -4.19 15.43
C THR A 53 -9.31 -4.58 14.24
N GLU A 54 -10.59 -4.87 14.48
CA GLU A 54 -11.50 -5.24 13.40
C GLU A 54 -11.67 -4.08 12.40
N ASP A 55 -11.82 -2.86 12.90
CA ASP A 55 -11.95 -1.65 12.07
C ASP A 55 -10.70 -1.44 11.19
N GLU A 56 -9.51 -1.67 11.73
CA GLU A 56 -8.25 -1.58 10.96
C GLU A 56 -8.14 -2.70 9.92
N ALA A 57 -8.60 -3.91 10.24
CA ALA A 57 -8.63 -5.02 9.29
C ALA A 57 -9.65 -4.80 8.16
N ILE A 58 -10.81 -4.22 8.48
CA ILE A 58 -11.80 -3.76 7.49
C ILE A 58 -11.20 -2.65 6.62
N ALA A 59 -10.55 -1.65 7.22
CA ALA A 59 -9.90 -0.58 6.48
C ALA A 59 -8.77 -1.11 5.58
N ALA A 60 -8.01 -2.09 6.03
CA ALA A 60 -7.01 -2.79 5.21
C ALA A 60 -7.61 -3.48 3.99
N LEU A 61 -8.79 -4.12 4.11
CA LEU A 61 -9.50 -4.68 2.96
C LEU A 61 -9.98 -3.62 1.96
N LEU A 62 -10.31 -2.42 2.44
CA LEU A 62 -10.95 -1.35 1.66
C LEU A 62 -9.98 -0.21 1.29
N HIS A 63 -8.69 -0.33 1.58
CA HIS A 63 -7.75 0.78 1.51
C HIS A 63 -7.62 1.41 0.10
N ASP A 64 -7.76 0.60 -0.95
CA ASP A 64 -7.70 1.04 -2.35
C ASP A 64 -9.08 1.36 -2.95
N ALA A 65 -10.17 1.21 -2.17
CA ALA A 65 -11.52 1.31 -2.68
C ALA A 65 -11.83 2.68 -3.29
N LEU A 66 -11.30 3.76 -2.72
CA LEU A 66 -11.55 5.12 -3.21
C LEU A 66 -10.68 5.47 -4.42
N GLU A 67 -9.58 4.74 -4.65
CA GLU A 67 -8.69 4.95 -5.79
C GLU A 67 -9.12 4.19 -7.03
N ASP A 68 -9.43 2.91 -6.86
CA ASP A 68 -9.69 1.97 -7.97
C ASP A 68 -11.17 1.65 -8.13
N GLY A 69 -11.94 1.75 -7.04
CA GLY A 69 -13.38 1.50 -7.05
C GLY A 69 -14.14 2.37 -8.04
N PRO A 70 -13.84 3.67 -8.22
CA PRO A 70 -14.56 4.50 -9.18
C PRO A 70 -14.52 3.95 -10.61
N ASP A 71 -13.34 3.56 -11.08
CA ASP A 71 -13.15 3.01 -12.44
C ASP A 71 -13.85 1.65 -12.60
N ASN A 72 -13.86 0.82 -11.56
CA ASN A 72 -14.45 -0.52 -11.59
C ASN A 72 -15.97 -0.53 -11.40
N THR A 73 -16.53 0.48 -10.73
CA THR A 73 -17.96 0.51 -10.35
C THR A 73 -18.77 1.54 -11.14
N GLY A 74 -18.11 2.52 -11.76
CA GLY A 74 -18.76 3.65 -12.42
C GLY A 74 -19.39 4.66 -11.44
N ARG A 75 -19.01 4.61 -10.16
CA ARG A 75 -19.48 5.52 -9.10
C ARG A 75 -18.37 6.50 -8.72
N ASP A 76 -18.75 7.66 -8.18
CA ASP A 76 -17.75 8.59 -7.66
C ASP A 76 -17.16 8.11 -6.33
N ALA A 77 -15.91 8.51 -6.04
CA ALA A 77 -15.24 8.16 -4.78
C ALA A 77 -16.03 8.61 -3.54
N ASP A 78 -16.73 9.75 -3.62
CA ASP A 78 -17.58 10.26 -2.54
C ASP A 78 -18.75 9.31 -2.22
N ASP A 79 -19.30 8.62 -3.22
CA ASP A 79 -20.37 7.65 -3.02
C ASP A 79 -19.86 6.36 -2.37
N LEU A 80 -18.67 5.90 -2.77
CA LEU A 80 -18.03 4.75 -2.14
C LEU A 80 -17.67 5.09 -0.69
N ARG A 81 -17.09 6.27 -0.45
CA ARG A 81 -16.75 6.77 0.89
C ARG A 81 -17.96 6.85 1.81
N ARG A 82 -19.10 7.36 1.30
CA ARG A 82 -20.37 7.42 2.05
C ARG A 82 -20.85 6.03 2.45
N GLU A 83 -20.77 5.06 1.54
CA GLU A 83 -21.15 3.68 1.83
C GLU A 83 -20.23 3.03 2.88
N ILE A 84 -18.92 3.30 2.84
CA ILE A 84 -17.99 2.86 3.89
C ILE A 84 -18.40 3.46 5.25
N LEU A 85 -18.72 4.75 5.29
CA LEU A 85 -19.15 5.44 6.51
C LEU A 85 -20.44 4.85 7.08
N GLU A 86 -21.45 4.61 6.23
CA GLU A 86 -22.74 4.08 6.63
C GLU A 86 -22.64 2.63 7.15
N ARG A 87 -21.82 1.79 6.51
CA ARG A 87 -21.71 0.37 6.86
C ARG A 87 -20.73 0.09 8.00
N PHE A 88 -19.60 0.80 8.03
CA PHE A 88 -18.47 0.47 8.90
C PHE A 88 -18.11 1.57 9.89
N GLY A 89 -18.67 2.78 9.74
CA GLY A 89 -18.51 3.87 10.68
C GLY A 89 -17.25 4.72 10.45
N PRO A 90 -17.12 5.83 11.21
CA PRO A 90 -16.14 6.88 10.94
C PRO A 90 -14.68 6.45 11.13
N ALA A 91 -14.41 5.48 12.02
CA ALA A 91 -13.04 5.00 12.26
C ALA A 91 -12.46 4.33 11.01
N VAL A 92 -13.24 3.44 10.36
CA VAL A 92 -12.85 2.79 9.11
C VAL A 92 -12.70 3.82 7.99
N THR A 93 -13.67 4.72 7.82
CA THR A 93 -13.62 5.75 6.77
C THR A 93 -12.38 6.62 6.90
N ALA A 94 -12.02 7.05 8.11
CA ALA A 94 -10.84 7.89 8.34
C ALA A 94 -9.53 7.18 7.93
N ILE A 95 -9.41 5.88 8.22
CA ILE A 95 -8.22 5.10 7.84
C ILE A 95 -8.16 4.92 6.31
N VAL A 96 -9.29 4.67 5.65
CA VAL A 96 -9.36 4.54 4.18
C VAL A 96 -9.04 5.88 3.50
N ASP A 97 -9.55 7.00 4.02
CA ASP A 97 -9.21 8.34 3.54
C ASP A 97 -7.70 8.60 3.66
N ASP A 98 -7.10 8.23 4.80
CA ASP A 98 -5.66 8.36 5.01
C ASP A 98 -4.84 7.44 4.10
N ALA A 99 -5.35 6.29 3.70
CA ALA A 99 -4.67 5.35 2.80
C ALA A 99 -4.68 5.81 1.34
N THR A 100 -5.62 6.68 0.96
CA THR A 100 -5.83 7.17 -0.41
C THR A 100 -4.76 8.21 -0.79
N ASP A 101 -3.89 7.90 -1.76
CA ASP A 101 -2.89 8.79 -2.39
C ASP A 101 -3.58 9.85 -3.27
N ALA A 102 -4.58 9.46 -4.08
CA ALA A 102 -5.37 10.38 -4.89
C ALA A 102 -6.69 9.78 -5.39
N ALA A 103 -7.79 10.49 -5.14
CA ALA A 103 -9.12 10.27 -5.71
C ALA A 103 -9.54 11.48 -6.59
N PRO A 104 -8.96 11.64 -7.80
CA PRO A 104 -9.34 12.72 -8.70
C PRO A 104 -10.80 12.56 -9.13
N LYS A 105 -11.50 13.67 -9.39
CA LYS A 105 -12.85 13.59 -9.96
C LYS A 105 -12.79 13.15 -11.41
N ALA A 106 -13.92 12.66 -11.93
CA ALA A 106 -14.04 12.28 -13.33
C ALA A 106 -13.58 13.43 -14.26
N GLY A 107 -12.54 13.17 -15.06
CA GLY A 107 -11.95 14.14 -15.98
C GLY A 107 -10.78 14.96 -15.42
N GLU A 108 -10.40 14.78 -14.16
CA GLU A 108 -9.21 15.41 -13.57
C GLU A 108 -7.98 14.48 -13.66
N GLU A 109 -6.82 15.06 -13.96
CA GLU A 109 -5.56 14.31 -13.96
C GLU A 109 -4.92 14.28 -12.56
N LYS A 110 -4.35 13.14 -12.17
CA LYS A 110 -3.52 13.04 -10.96
C LYS A 110 -2.26 13.90 -11.15
N ALA A 111 -1.93 14.73 -10.16
CA ALA A 111 -0.66 15.49 -10.11
C ALA A 111 0.56 14.57 -10.35
N PRO A 112 1.70 15.03 -10.86
CA PRO A 112 2.86 14.18 -11.17
C PRO A 112 3.27 13.22 -10.04
N TRP A 113 3.73 12.01 -10.40
CA TRP A 113 4.08 10.96 -9.42
C TRP A 113 5.08 11.43 -8.33
N PRO A 114 6.19 12.13 -8.65
CA PRO A 114 7.12 12.59 -7.63
C PRO A 114 6.49 13.54 -6.61
N GLU A 115 5.58 14.42 -7.06
CA GLU A 115 4.89 15.37 -6.19
C GLU A 115 3.97 14.66 -5.20
N ARG A 116 3.16 13.71 -5.68
CA ARG A 116 2.28 12.91 -4.81
C ARG A 116 3.09 12.12 -3.78
N LYS A 117 4.17 11.46 -4.20
CA LYS A 117 4.99 10.64 -3.28
C LYS A 117 5.75 11.46 -2.26
N ARG A 118 6.28 12.64 -2.63
CA ARG A 118 6.86 13.58 -1.65
C ARG A 118 5.82 14.09 -0.65
N ALA A 119 4.63 14.47 -1.12
CA ALA A 119 3.54 14.92 -0.25
C ALA A 119 3.08 13.81 0.72
N TYR A 120 3.01 12.57 0.23
CA TYR A 120 2.68 11.41 1.05
C TYR A 120 3.73 11.15 2.13
N LEU A 121 5.02 11.13 1.76
CA LEU A 121 6.14 10.96 2.70
C LEU A 121 6.14 12.06 3.78
N ALA A 122 5.92 13.32 3.40
CA ALA A 122 5.90 14.44 4.33
C ALA A 122 4.75 14.37 5.35
N LYS A 123 3.60 13.80 4.97
CA LYS A 123 2.43 13.66 5.86
C LYS A 123 2.48 12.41 6.73
N LEU A 124 3.30 11.42 6.36
CA LEU A 124 3.31 10.12 7.03
C LEU A 124 3.58 10.23 8.55
N PRO A 125 4.54 11.04 9.05
CA PRO A 125 4.80 11.15 10.49
C PRO A 125 3.65 11.74 11.31
N SER A 126 2.70 12.45 10.69
CA SER A 126 1.55 13.03 11.38
C SER A 126 0.32 12.13 11.36
N LYS A 127 0.37 10.96 10.71
CA LYS A 127 -0.78 10.06 10.63
C LYS A 127 -1.01 9.31 11.94
N PRO A 128 -2.27 8.99 12.28
CA PRO A 128 -2.58 8.11 13.41
C PRO A 128 -1.94 6.73 13.27
N ALA A 129 -1.65 6.08 14.40
CA ALA A 129 -1.06 4.73 14.44
C ALA A 129 -1.87 3.70 13.63
N SER A 130 -3.21 3.81 13.62
CA SER A 130 -4.10 2.95 12.83
C SER A 130 -3.89 3.11 11.32
N SER A 131 -3.79 4.35 10.84
CA SER A 131 -3.51 4.65 9.45
C SER A 131 -2.10 4.21 9.05
N LEU A 132 -1.12 4.38 9.96
CA LEU A 132 0.24 3.88 9.76
C LEU A 132 0.30 2.34 9.66
N LEU A 133 -0.49 1.62 10.45
CA LEU A 133 -0.58 0.15 10.39
C LEU A 133 -1.06 -0.33 9.01
N VAL A 134 -2.19 0.20 8.53
CA VAL A 134 -2.75 -0.19 7.22
C VAL A 134 -1.78 0.20 6.10
N SER A 135 -1.26 1.43 6.17
CA SER A 135 -0.30 1.95 5.22
C SER A 135 0.98 1.11 5.13
N ALA A 136 1.60 0.75 6.26
CA ALA A 136 2.79 -0.10 6.26
C ALA A 136 2.49 -1.54 5.85
N SER A 137 1.29 -2.06 6.17
CA SER A 137 0.85 -3.40 5.76
C SER A 137 0.74 -3.51 4.24
N ASP A 138 0.17 -2.49 3.61
CA ASP A 138 0.12 -2.37 2.14
C ASP A 138 1.54 -2.36 1.54
N LYS A 139 2.41 -1.47 2.04
CA LYS A 139 3.79 -1.36 1.51
C LYS A 139 4.61 -2.63 1.75
N LEU A 140 4.39 -3.34 2.85
CA LEU A 140 5.05 -4.63 3.10
C LEU A 140 4.54 -5.70 2.12
N HIS A 141 3.23 -5.82 1.94
CA HIS A 141 2.68 -6.79 0.99
C HIS A 141 3.18 -6.52 -0.43
N ASN A 142 3.16 -5.26 -0.86
CA ASN A 142 3.62 -4.88 -2.20
C ASN A 142 5.13 -5.12 -2.38
N SER A 143 5.98 -4.74 -1.41
CA SER A 143 7.42 -4.98 -1.50
C SER A 143 7.78 -6.47 -1.49
N ARG A 144 7.07 -7.31 -0.73
CA ARG A 144 7.24 -8.78 -0.77
C ARG A 144 6.92 -9.35 -2.15
N ASN A 145 5.82 -8.92 -2.77
CA ASN A 145 5.46 -9.39 -4.12
C ASN A 145 6.50 -8.95 -5.16
N ILE A 146 6.93 -7.68 -5.11
CA ILE A 146 8.00 -7.17 -5.99
C ILE A 146 9.27 -8.01 -5.81
N LEU A 147 9.69 -8.26 -4.57
CA LEU A 147 10.89 -9.05 -4.27
C LEU A 147 10.79 -10.47 -4.84
N VAL A 148 9.66 -11.15 -4.62
CA VAL A 148 9.45 -12.51 -5.14
C VAL A 148 9.50 -12.53 -6.67
N ASP A 149 8.82 -11.60 -7.33
CA ASP A 149 8.79 -11.54 -8.80
C ASP A 149 10.16 -11.18 -9.39
N VAL A 150 10.95 -10.33 -8.72
CA VAL A 150 12.33 -10.01 -9.11
C VAL A 150 13.24 -11.23 -8.92
N LEU A 151 13.13 -11.95 -7.80
CA LEU A 151 13.94 -13.13 -7.53
C LEU A 151 13.60 -14.32 -8.42
N ALA A 152 12.36 -14.41 -8.91
CA ALA A 152 11.92 -15.43 -9.86
C ALA A 152 12.53 -15.25 -11.27
N ARG A 153 13.18 -14.11 -11.54
CA ARG A 153 13.83 -13.81 -12.83
C ARG A 153 15.34 -14.05 -12.79
N PRO A 154 15.94 -14.40 -13.94
CA PRO A 154 17.39 -14.34 -14.11
C PRO A 154 17.91 -12.94 -13.76
N GLU A 155 19.10 -12.85 -13.16
CA GLU A 155 19.68 -11.58 -12.69
C GLU A 155 19.73 -10.51 -13.79
N ALA A 156 20.10 -10.91 -15.02
CA ALA A 156 20.16 -10.03 -16.19
C ALA A 156 18.79 -9.46 -16.64
N GLU A 157 17.67 -10.00 -16.16
CA GLU A 157 16.31 -9.58 -16.52
C GLU A 157 15.59 -8.84 -15.38
N ARG A 158 16.24 -8.67 -14.22
CA ARG A 158 15.62 -8.07 -13.03
C ARG A 158 15.27 -6.60 -13.22
N GLU A 159 16.10 -5.84 -13.94
CA GLU A 159 15.81 -4.44 -14.21
C GLU A 159 14.55 -4.26 -15.07
N ALA A 160 14.38 -5.10 -16.10
CA ALA A 160 13.23 -5.08 -17.00
C ALA A 160 11.90 -5.40 -16.29
N TYR A 161 11.93 -6.04 -15.11
CA TYR A 161 10.73 -6.19 -14.28
C TYR A 161 10.07 -4.83 -14.01
N PHE A 162 10.88 -3.79 -13.82
CA PHE A 162 10.42 -2.46 -13.43
C PHE A 162 9.84 -1.63 -14.59
N ASP A 163 9.86 -2.11 -15.83
CA ASP A 163 9.19 -1.47 -16.98
C ASP A 163 7.67 -1.35 -16.79
N ARG A 164 7.10 -2.16 -15.88
CA ARG A 164 5.71 -2.01 -15.43
C ARG A 164 5.46 -0.74 -14.63
N PHE A 165 6.49 -0.06 -14.14
CA PHE A 165 6.39 1.13 -13.31
C PHE A 165 6.87 2.37 -14.06
N LYS A 166 6.08 3.45 -14.03
CA LYS A 166 6.45 4.70 -14.74
C LYS A 166 7.76 5.30 -14.22
N GLN A 167 8.08 5.05 -12.95
CA GLN A 167 9.29 5.54 -12.28
C GLN A 167 10.50 4.59 -12.40
N GLY A 168 10.37 3.47 -13.11
CA GLY A 168 11.43 2.47 -13.29
C GLY A 168 11.95 1.86 -11.98
N GLN A 169 13.12 1.21 -12.06
CA GLN A 169 13.75 0.58 -10.90
C GLN A 169 14.17 1.62 -9.87
N GLU A 170 14.91 2.64 -10.29
CA GLU A 170 15.48 3.66 -9.39
C GLU A 170 14.42 4.37 -8.55
N GLY A 171 13.35 4.87 -9.18
CA GLY A 171 12.29 5.58 -8.47
C GLY A 171 11.46 4.65 -7.57
N THR A 172 11.28 3.38 -7.98
CA THR A 172 10.56 2.39 -7.17
C THR A 172 11.34 2.07 -5.90
N LEU A 173 12.63 1.72 -6.04
CA LEU A 173 13.49 1.41 -4.89
C LEU A 173 13.63 2.62 -3.97
N GLN A 174 13.83 3.82 -4.54
CA GLN A 174 13.93 5.04 -3.74
C GLN A 174 12.67 5.30 -2.93
N TYR A 175 11.49 5.13 -3.52
CA TYR A 175 10.24 5.35 -2.80
C TYR A 175 10.08 4.37 -1.62
N TYR A 176 10.34 3.08 -1.82
CA TYR A 176 10.25 2.08 -0.75
C TYR A 176 11.30 2.31 0.35
N ARG A 177 12.51 2.72 0.00
CA ARG A 177 13.56 3.09 0.97
C ARG A 177 13.15 4.28 1.81
N LEU A 178 12.66 5.35 1.18
CA LEU A 178 12.19 6.54 1.91
C LEU A 178 10.97 6.23 2.79
N LEU A 179 10.07 5.34 2.36
CA LEU A 179 8.99 4.84 3.21
C LEU A 179 9.53 4.13 4.46
N ALA A 180 10.43 3.16 4.28
CA ALA A 180 11.02 2.39 5.39
C ALA A 180 11.74 3.30 6.39
N ASP A 181 12.51 4.27 5.89
CA ASP A 181 13.19 5.27 6.72
C ASP A 181 12.18 6.14 7.49
N THR A 182 11.14 6.62 6.80
CA THR A 182 10.12 7.49 7.41
C THR A 182 9.35 6.77 8.50
N TYR A 183 8.91 5.52 8.27
CA TYR A 183 8.23 4.73 9.30
C TYR A 183 9.13 4.46 10.51
N SER A 184 10.40 4.11 10.27
CA SER A 184 11.35 3.79 11.34
C SER A 184 11.70 5.00 12.20
N ALA A 185 11.58 6.21 11.65
CA ALA A 185 11.81 7.46 12.37
C ALA A 185 10.61 7.90 13.24
N ILE A 186 9.43 7.26 13.11
CA ILE A 186 8.25 7.63 13.92
C ILE A 186 8.47 7.17 15.37
N GLY A 187 8.46 8.15 16.28
CA GLY A 187 8.73 7.93 17.69
C GLY A 187 7.65 7.14 18.42
N GLU A 188 8.07 6.50 19.52
CA GLU A 188 7.21 5.67 20.37
C GLU A 188 5.94 6.36 20.85
N GLU A 189 6.05 7.65 21.18
CA GLU A 189 4.94 8.48 21.67
C GLU A 189 3.81 8.58 20.65
N ALA A 190 4.13 8.70 19.36
CA ALA A 190 3.15 8.80 18.29
C ALA A 190 2.43 7.46 18.02
N LEU A 191 3.10 6.33 18.27
CA LEU A 191 2.55 5.00 18.01
C LEU A 191 1.73 4.44 19.17
N GLY A 192 1.94 4.95 20.38
CA GLY A 192 1.36 4.39 21.60
C GLY A 192 1.87 2.96 21.89
N PRO A 193 1.16 2.19 22.72
CA PRO A 193 1.57 0.85 23.15
C PRO A 193 1.28 -0.22 22.08
N ARG A 194 1.86 -0.09 20.88
CA ARG A 194 1.70 -1.02 19.75
C ARG A 194 3.05 -1.63 19.35
N PRO A 195 3.58 -2.61 20.11
CA PRO A 195 4.89 -3.21 19.79
C PRO A 195 4.90 -3.91 18.43
N GLU A 196 3.80 -4.55 18.03
CA GLU A 196 3.67 -5.25 16.75
C GLU A 196 3.78 -4.29 15.56
N LEU A 197 3.23 -3.07 15.68
CA LEU A 197 3.37 -2.05 14.64
C LEU A 197 4.84 -1.67 14.39
N ARG A 198 5.68 -1.68 15.44
CA ARG A 198 7.12 -1.45 15.26
C ARG A 198 7.80 -2.62 14.58
N GLU A 199 7.40 -3.85 14.89
CA GLU A 199 7.91 -5.02 14.18
C GLU A 199 7.49 -5.02 12.71
N LEU A 200 6.29 -4.53 12.38
CA LEU A 200 5.86 -4.32 11.00
C LEU A 200 6.81 -3.37 10.26
N PHE A 201 7.19 -2.24 10.88
CA PHE A 201 8.12 -1.29 10.26
C PHE A 201 9.51 -1.91 10.04
N ARG A 202 10.00 -2.73 10.98
CA ARG A 202 11.27 -3.45 10.83
C ARG A 202 11.21 -4.57 9.79
N GLU A 203 10.07 -5.25 9.66
CA GLU A 203 9.83 -6.25 8.63
C GLU A 203 9.79 -5.61 7.24
N LEU A 204 9.16 -4.44 7.12
CA LEU A 204 9.21 -3.63 5.90
C LEU A 204 10.65 -3.25 5.55
N ASP A 205 11.41 -2.69 6.49
CA ASP A 205 12.80 -2.30 6.26
C ASP A 205 13.65 -3.49 5.77
N ARG A 206 13.57 -4.64 6.45
CA ARG A 206 14.26 -5.88 6.03
C ARG A 206 13.86 -6.33 4.62
N THR A 207 12.57 -6.25 4.29
CA THR A 207 12.08 -6.61 2.95
C THR A 207 12.62 -5.65 1.89
N VAL A 208 12.64 -4.35 2.16
CA VAL A 208 13.18 -3.35 1.23
C VAL A 208 14.68 -3.52 1.06
N GLN A 209 15.44 -3.83 2.12
CA GLN A 209 16.88 -4.13 2.01
C GLN A 209 17.13 -5.36 1.13
N ALA A 210 16.33 -6.42 1.29
CA ALA A 210 16.42 -7.61 0.45
C ALA A 210 16.10 -7.30 -1.02
N LEU A 211 15.13 -6.42 -1.27
CA LEU A 211 14.77 -5.97 -2.62
C LEU A 211 15.90 -5.16 -3.28
N GLU A 212 16.51 -4.24 -2.56
CA GLU A 212 17.66 -3.47 -3.05
C GLU A 212 18.82 -4.40 -3.43
N ALA A 213 19.16 -5.34 -2.55
CA ALA A 213 20.21 -6.32 -2.81
C ALA A 213 19.88 -7.22 -4.01
N ALA A 214 18.61 -7.63 -4.17
CA ALA A 214 18.17 -8.40 -5.34
C ALA A 214 18.33 -7.63 -6.66
N CYS A 215 18.25 -6.29 -6.60
CA CYS A 215 18.47 -5.39 -7.73
C CYS A 215 19.93 -4.93 -7.88
N GLY A 216 20.87 -5.49 -7.11
CA GLY A 216 22.29 -5.16 -7.20
C GLY A 216 22.65 -3.75 -6.70
N THR A 217 21.84 -3.20 -5.78
CA THR A 217 22.08 -1.89 -5.17
C THR A 217 21.96 -1.95 -3.64
N GLU A 218 22.27 -0.85 -2.97
CA GLU A 218 22.24 -0.72 -1.52
C GLU A 218 21.48 0.54 -1.10
N ALA A 219 20.91 0.52 0.10
CA ALA A 219 20.12 1.60 0.66
C ALA A 219 20.80 2.99 0.60
N GLY A 220 22.13 3.05 0.73
CA GLY A 220 22.88 4.30 0.65
C GLY A 220 22.82 4.95 -0.73
N ALA A 221 23.00 4.16 -1.80
CA ALA A 221 22.92 4.62 -3.17
C ALA A 221 21.48 4.98 -3.56
N VAL A 222 20.52 4.14 -3.18
CA VAL A 222 19.09 4.33 -3.47
C VAL A 222 18.54 5.65 -2.92
N ARG A 223 18.97 6.07 -1.73
CA ARG A 223 18.57 7.37 -1.15
C ARG A 223 18.99 8.57 -2.00
N GLN A 224 20.10 8.45 -2.75
CA GLN A 224 20.71 9.55 -3.50
C GLN A 224 20.15 9.71 -4.92
N HIS A 225 19.24 8.83 -5.37
CA HIS A 225 18.61 8.97 -6.69
C HIS A 225 17.93 10.34 -6.86
N GLU A 226 17.92 10.89 -8.07
CA GLU A 226 17.40 12.23 -8.32
C GLU A 226 15.85 12.28 -8.25
N VAL A 227 15.18 11.17 -8.51
CA VAL A 227 13.73 11.09 -8.76
C VAL A 227 12.88 11.70 -7.63
N LEU A 228 13.18 11.38 -6.38
CA LEU A 228 12.50 11.89 -5.18
C LEU A 228 13.40 12.76 -4.30
N ARG A 229 14.54 13.23 -4.82
CA ARG A 229 15.40 14.15 -4.07
C ARG A 229 14.61 15.41 -3.72
N VAL A 230 14.69 15.82 -2.46
CA VAL A 230 14.12 17.07 -1.93
C VAL A 230 15.22 18.13 -1.90
#